data_AF-A0A7S1DT94-F1
#
_entry.id   AF-A0A7S1DT94-F1
#
_cell.length_a   1.000
_cell.length_b   1.000
_cell.length_c   1.000
_cell.angle_alpha   90.00
_cell.angle_beta   90.00
_cell.angle_gamma   90.00
#
_symmetry.space_group_name_H-M   'P 1'
#
loop_
_entity.id
_entity.type
_entity.pdbx_description
1 polymer ?
#
loop_
_entity_poly.entity_id
_entity_poly.type
_entity_poly.pdbx_seq_one_letter_code
_entity_poly.pdbx_strand_id
1 'polypeptide(L)'
;TYSYEDGDQWFDWAPDGKQLLVQFIDRNRWSQEVGLVPADGSGKLRNLTQSGYEDFHPVFGRQGQVVLWASDRQGLHGSGGGARNDVDVFGMFLTRAAYDRYQLDKAEFAQLKAREEEDKKDEGKQDDKPADKKAADKKPSDKKPEGKDAGKKDEPAAKPLVVEAEGLDERVARLSTVSGDIRDYVLTPDGEQLFYVTKVEDGFELWQVRLREKDGHRVAQLPGGKIERVAMALD
;
A
#
# COMPACT_ATOMS: atom_id res chain seq x y z
N THR A 1 14.27 4.24 15.69
CA THR A 1 15.50 3.51 15.32
C THR A 1 16.57 4.53 14.99
N TYR A 2 17.85 4.22 15.22
CA TYR A 2 18.96 5.04 14.71
C TYR A 2 19.31 4.54 13.32
N SER A 3 19.57 5.44 12.38
CA SER A 3 20.10 5.05 11.07
C SER A 3 21.60 4.78 11.21
N TYR A 4 22.04 3.64 10.69
CA TYR A 4 23.42 3.19 10.64
C TYR A 4 24.03 3.34 9.25
N GLU A 5 23.19 3.33 8.21
CA GLU A 5 23.59 3.54 6.82
C GLU A 5 22.45 4.15 5.99
N ASP A 6 22.78 4.81 4.89
CA ASP A 6 21.79 5.41 4.00
C ASP A 6 20.86 4.33 3.41
N GLY A 7 19.55 4.51 3.63
CA GLY A 7 18.51 3.62 3.12
C GLY A 7 18.16 2.45 4.03
N ASP A 8 18.62 2.46 5.29
CA ASP A 8 18.27 1.43 6.29
C ASP A 8 16.91 1.65 6.98
N GLN A 9 16.33 2.84 6.85
CA GLN A 9 14.99 3.14 7.35
C GLN A 9 13.97 2.97 6.24
N TRP A 10 12.96 2.12 6.48
CA TRP A 10 11.85 1.95 5.56
C TRP A 10 10.64 2.80 5.96
N PHE A 11 10.06 3.50 4.98
CA PHE A 11 8.82 4.24 5.14
C PHE A 11 8.07 4.36 3.81
N ASP A 12 6.78 4.64 3.89
CA ASP A 12 5.92 4.95 2.75
C ASP A 12 4.95 6.09 3.08
N TRP A 13 4.56 6.86 2.06
CA TRP A 13 3.64 7.98 2.21
C TRP A 13 2.20 7.51 2.04
N ALA A 14 1.32 7.95 2.95
CA ALA A 14 -0.10 7.81 2.73
C ALA A 14 -0.50 8.53 1.43
N PRO A 15 -1.47 8.01 0.67
CA PRO A 15 -1.89 8.63 -0.59
C PRO A 15 -2.35 10.08 -0.43
N ASP A 16 -2.89 10.43 0.74
CA ASP A 16 -3.31 11.80 1.06
C ASP A 16 -2.17 12.74 1.50
N GLY A 17 -0.94 12.22 1.61
CA GLY A 17 0.25 12.96 2.02
C GLY A 17 0.27 13.39 3.50
N LYS A 18 -0.66 12.91 4.34
CA LYS A 18 -0.80 13.37 5.73
C LYS A 18 -0.19 12.45 6.77
N GLN A 19 0.09 11.20 6.40
CA GLN A 19 0.67 10.20 7.29
C GLN A 19 1.85 9.50 6.64
N LEU A 20 2.77 9.05 7.48
CA LEU A 20 3.86 8.15 7.13
C LEU A 20 3.57 6.78 7.74
N LEU A 21 3.69 5.75 6.90
CA LEU A 21 3.80 4.37 7.31
C LEU A 21 5.29 4.09 7.51
N VAL A 22 5.67 3.60 8.69
CA VAL A 22 7.06 3.47 9.08
C VAL A 22 7.34 2.09 9.67
N GLN A 23 8.54 1.61 9.41
CA GLN A 23 9.14 0.52 10.17
C GLN A 23 9.88 1.10 11.39
N PHE A 24 9.74 0.48 12.56
CA PHE A 24 10.45 0.92 13.76
C PHE A 24 10.74 -0.24 14.73
N ILE A 25 11.76 -0.06 15.57
CA ILE A 25 12.04 -0.99 16.68
C ILE A 25 11.17 -0.62 17.88
N ASP A 26 10.32 -1.55 18.33
CA ASP A 26 9.56 -1.40 19.55
C ASP A 26 10.48 -1.38 20.78
N ARG A 27 10.27 -0.41 21.67
CA ARG A 27 11.16 -0.17 22.82
C ARG A 27 11.03 -1.22 23.91
N ASN A 28 9.89 -1.91 23.99
CA ASN A 28 9.63 -2.89 25.03
C ASN A 28 10.13 -4.27 24.62
N ARG A 29 9.95 -4.63 23.34
CA ARG A 29 10.26 -5.95 22.81
C ARG A 29 11.59 -6.03 22.06
N TRP A 30 12.11 -4.91 21.58
CA TRP A 30 13.30 -4.86 20.71
C TRP A 30 13.11 -5.66 19.41
N SER A 31 11.90 -5.57 18.83
CA SER A 31 11.54 -6.20 17.54
C SER A 31 11.09 -5.14 16.54
N GLN A 32 11.22 -5.44 15.25
CA GLN A 32 10.72 -4.62 14.16
C GLN A 32 9.20 -4.71 14.10
N GLU A 33 8.56 -3.55 14.06
CA GLU A 33 7.11 -3.38 14.01
C GLU A 33 6.76 -2.32 12.94
N VAL A 34 5.51 -2.32 12.52
CA VAL A 34 4.97 -1.36 11.55
C VAL A 34 4.06 -0.37 12.26
N GLY A 35 4.17 0.91 11.93
CA GLY A 35 3.37 1.96 12.56
C GLY A 35 2.98 3.10 11.64
N LEU A 36 1.97 3.87 12.05
CA LEU A 36 1.53 5.10 11.40
C LEU A 36 1.87 6.31 12.26
N VAL A 37 2.34 7.39 11.63
CA VAL A 37 2.64 8.66 12.29
C VAL A 37 2.20 9.84 11.41
N PRO A 38 1.65 10.92 11.99
CA PRO A 38 1.35 12.13 11.21
C PRO A 38 2.61 12.75 10.61
N ALA A 39 2.54 13.10 9.32
CA ALA A 39 3.68 13.66 8.59
C ALA A 39 4.01 15.10 9.03
N ASP A 40 3.07 15.79 9.68
CA ASP A 40 3.26 17.15 10.21
C ASP A 40 3.99 17.19 11.57
N GLY A 41 4.30 16.01 12.14
CA GLY A 41 4.98 15.88 13.43
C GLY A 41 4.10 16.19 14.65
N SER A 42 2.80 16.43 14.48
CA SER A 42 1.89 16.84 15.56
C SER A 42 1.43 15.68 16.46
N GLY A 43 1.51 14.44 15.97
CA GLY A 43 0.96 13.27 16.65
C GLY A 43 1.96 12.22 17.10
N LYS A 44 1.42 11.15 17.67
CA LYS A 44 2.18 10.01 18.18
C LYS A 44 2.18 8.87 17.18
N LEU A 45 3.26 8.09 17.20
CA LEU A 45 3.34 6.81 16.50
C LEU A 45 2.26 5.86 17.03
N ARG A 46 1.47 5.30 16.12
CA ARG A 46 0.53 4.21 16.38
C ARG A 46 1.11 2.91 15.84
N ASN A 47 1.42 1.96 16.72
CA ASN A 47 1.81 0.61 16.31
C ASN A 47 0.60 -0.12 15.69
N LEU A 48 0.80 -0.79 14.55
CA LEU A 48 -0.22 -1.56 13.83
C LEU A 48 -0.10 -3.07 14.06
N THR A 49 1.09 -3.64 14.11
CA THR A 49 1.29 -5.09 13.97
C THR A 49 1.20 -5.87 15.28
N GLN A 50 1.84 -5.38 16.35
CA GLN A 50 1.83 -5.96 17.71
C GLN A 50 1.90 -7.49 17.74
N SER A 51 2.68 -8.09 16.84
CA SER A 51 2.45 -9.47 16.41
C SER A 51 3.17 -10.52 17.24
N GLY A 52 4.22 -10.12 17.97
CA GLY A 52 5.14 -11.08 18.57
C GLY A 52 6.16 -11.65 17.57
N TYR A 53 6.21 -11.13 16.34
CA TYR A 53 7.12 -11.49 15.26
C TYR A 53 7.88 -10.28 14.71
N GLU A 54 8.75 -10.45 13.73
CA GLU A 54 9.43 -9.34 13.08
C GLU A 54 8.67 -8.90 11.83
N ASP A 55 8.36 -7.60 11.75
CA ASP A 55 7.56 -7.01 10.69
C ASP A 55 8.35 -5.93 9.92
N PHE A 56 8.44 -6.06 8.59
CA PHE A 56 9.37 -5.30 7.73
C PHE A 56 8.73 -4.72 6.47
N HIS A 57 9.41 -3.73 5.89
CA HIS A 57 9.15 -3.14 4.57
C HIS A 57 7.70 -2.70 4.31
N PRO A 58 7.03 -2.00 5.23
CA PRO A 58 5.63 -1.71 5.06
C PRO A 58 5.36 -0.74 3.89
N VAL A 59 4.29 -0.99 3.13
CA VAL A 59 3.84 -0.15 2.00
C VAL A 59 2.32 -0.03 1.97
N PHE A 60 1.80 1.07 1.45
CA PHE A 60 0.38 1.23 1.18
C PHE A 60 -0.02 0.50 -0.11
N GLY A 61 -1.13 -0.23 -0.04
CA GLY A 61 -1.80 -0.84 -1.18
C GLY A 61 -3.19 -0.25 -1.40
N ARG A 62 -3.72 -0.42 -2.62
CA ARG A 62 -5.11 -0.09 -2.96
C ARG A 62 -5.51 1.33 -2.53
N GLN A 63 -4.72 2.33 -2.92
CA GLN A 63 -4.96 3.74 -2.60
C GLN A 63 -5.17 3.99 -1.10
N GLY A 64 -4.36 3.35 -0.26
CA GLY A 64 -4.38 3.53 1.20
C GLY A 64 -5.46 2.76 1.93
N GLN A 65 -6.17 1.85 1.25
CA GLN A 65 -7.18 1.00 1.91
C GLN A 65 -6.56 -0.23 2.59
N VAL A 66 -5.33 -0.58 2.21
CA VAL A 66 -4.60 -1.73 2.75
C VAL A 66 -3.18 -1.30 3.09
N VAL A 67 -2.65 -1.78 4.21
CA VAL A 67 -1.21 -1.75 4.53
C VAL A 67 -0.66 -3.15 4.31
N LEU A 68 0.41 -3.26 3.52
CA LEU A 68 1.14 -4.49 3.31
C LEU A 68 2.44 -4.47 4.11
N TRP A 69 2.88 -5.62 4.61
CA TRP A 69 4.19 -5.78 5.22
C TRP A 69 4.69 -7.22 5.07
N ALA A 70 6.00 -7.43 5.22
CA ALA A 70 6.61 -8.75 5.32
C ALA A 70 6.71 -9.16 6.79
N SER A 71 6.35 -10.39 7.11
CA SER A 71 6.41 -10.92 8.49
C SER A 71 6.97 -12.32 8.52
N ASP A 72 7.82 -12.62 9.50
CA ASP A 72 8.36 -13.98 9.73
C ASP A 72 7.43 -14.89 10.55
N ARG A 73 6.23 -14.39 10.89
CA ARG A 73 5.21 -15.08 11.70
C ARG A 73 4.88 -16.51 11.30
N GLN A 74 4.95 -16.83 10.01
CA GLN A 74 4.60 -18.16 9.47
C GLN A 74 5.75 -18.84 8.74
N GLY A 75 6.89 -18.16 8.59
CA GLY A 75 8.05 -18.70 7.91
C GLY A 75 9.04 -19.37 8.86
N LEU A 76 10.11 -19.88 8.27
CA LEU A 76 11.25 -20.40 9.01
C LEU A 76 11.86 -19.24 9.82
N HIS A 77 11.89 -19.38 11.14
CA HIS A 77 12.50 -18.43 12.06
C HIS A 77 13.66 -19.12 12.77
N GLY A 78 14.81 -18.46 12.88
CA GLY A 78 15.87 -18.98 13.73
C GLY A 78 15.77 -18.47 15.17
N SER A 79 16.23 -19.30 16.10
CA SER A 79 16.16 -19.04 17.54
C SER A 79 17.18 -18.01 18.07
N GLY A 80 17.88 -17.30 17.19
CA GLY A 80 18.86 -16.27 17.54
C GLY A 80 18.80 -15.12 16.54
N GLY A 81 18.93 -13.88 17.02
CA GLY A 81 18.64 -12.61 16.33
C GLY A 81 19.48 -12.24 15.10
N GLY A 82 19.92 -13.23 14.31
CA GLY A 82 20.58 -13.08 13.02
C GLY A 82 20.30 -14.24 12.05
N ALA A 83 19.30 -15.08 12.32
CA ALA A 83 18.92 -16.13 11.41
C ALA A 83 18.12 -15.59 10.22
N ARG A 84 18.32 -16.18 9.04
CA ARG A 84 17.51 -15.89 7.85
C ARG A 84 16.08 -16.29 8.16
N ASN A 85 15.18 -15.32 8.02
CA ASN A 85 13.77 -15.57 8.20
C ASN A 85 13.13 -15.64 6.82
N ASP A 86 12.50 -16.78 6.53
CA ASP A 86 11.52 -16.80 5.46
C ASP A 86 10.36 -15.94 5.92
N VAL A 87 9.88 -15.07 5.05
CA VAL A 87 8.78 -14.16 5.36
C VAL A 87 7.59 -14.45 4.47
N ASP A 88 6.45 -13.95 4.92
CA ASP A 88 5.20 -13.89 4.18
C ASP A 88 4.73 -12.45 4.05
N VAL A 89 4.02 -12.15 2.96
CA VAL A 89 3.36 -10.85 2.79
C VAL A 89 2.01 -10.90 3.48
N PHE A 90 1.80 -10.00 4.43
CA PHE A 90 0.54 -9.78 5.11
C PHE A 90 -0.11 -8.48 4.65
N GLY A 91 -1.44 -8.43 4.74
CA GLY A 91 -2.25 -7.25 4.49
C GLY A 91 -3.17 -6.93 5.65
N MET A 92 -3.22 -5.65 6.05
CA MET A 92 -4.12 -5.10 7.04
C MET A 92 -5.08 -4.15 6.34
N PHE A 93 -6.37 -4.41 6.47
CA PHE A 93 -7.42 -3.60 5.85
C PHE A 93 -7.84 -2.50 6.81
N LEU A 94 -7.61 -1.24 6.41
CA LEU A 94 -7.75 -0.09 7.29
C LEU A 94 -9.21 0.24 7.65
N THR A 95 -10.17 -0.31 6.89
CA THR A 95 -11.60 -0.17 7.15
C THR A 95 -12.31 -1.52 7.05
N ARG A 96 -13.44 -1.65 7.74
CA ARG A 96 -14.31 -2.82 7.66
C ARG A 96 -14.81 -3.05 6.23
N ALA A 97 -15.19 -1.98 5.53
CA ALA A 97 -15.61 -2.06 4.14
C ALA A 97 -14.50 -2.61 3.21
N ALA A 98 -13.24 -2.24 3.45
CA ALA A 98 -12.11 -2.79 2.69
C ALA A 98 -11.91 -4.28 2.96
N TYR A 99 -12.05 -4.71 4.22
CA TYR A 99 -11.93 -6.11 4.60
C TYR A 99 -13.08 -6.96 4.07
N ASP A 100 -14.32 -6.50 4.22
CA ASP A 100 -15.51 -7.21 3.73
C ASP A 100 -15.43 -7.41 2.20
N ARG A 101 -14.98 -6.39 1.45
CA ARG A 101 -14.74 -6.51 0.00
C ARG A 101 -13.72 -7.61 -0.35
N TYR A 102 -12.65 -7.71 0.43
CA TYR A 102 -11.63 -8.73 0.25
C TYR A 102 -12.19 -10.14 0.49
N GLN A 103 -13.10 -10.29 1.46
CA GLN A 103 -13.70 -11.58 1.81
C GLN A 103 -14.78 -12.07 0.83
N LEU A 104 -15.31 -11.21 -0.05
CA LEU A 104 -16.34 -11.62 -1.02
C LEU A 104 -15.87 -12.76 -1.92
N ASP A 105 -16.77 -13.64 -2.31
CA ASP A 105 -16.46 -14.62 -3.35
C ASP A 105 -16.43 -13.98 -4.75
N LYS A 106 -16.07 -14.77 -5.78
CA LYS A 106 -15.99 -14.27 -7.18
C LYS A 106 -17.33 -13.73 -7.70
N ALA A 107 -18.44 -14.40 -7.35
CA ALA A 107 -19.76 -14.05 -7.86
C ALA A 107 -20.29 -12.80 -7.16
N GLU A 108 -20.16 -12.72 -5.85
CA GLU A 108 -20.52 -11.55 -5.04
C GLU A 108 -19.70 -10.33 -5.45
N PHE A 109 -18.39 -10.51 -5.68
CA PHE A 109 -17.53 -9.42 -6.12
C PHE A 109 -17.89 -8.91 -7.52
N ALA A 110 -18.22 -9.80 -8.45
CA ALA A 110 -18.67 -9.41 -9.78
C ALA A 110 -19.97 -8.57 -9.71
N GLN A 111 -20.90 -8.93 -8.83
CA GLN A 111 -22.11 -8.14 -8.59
C GLN A 111 -21.80 -6.78 -7.97
N LEU A 112 -20.89 -6.73 -6.99
CA LEU A 112 -20.46 -5.46 -6.39
C LEU A 112 -19.83 -4.54 -7.43
N LYS A 113 -18.91 -5.07 -8.25
CA LYS A 113 -18.26 -4.32 -9.34
C LYS A 113 -19.26 -3.78 -10.34
N ALA A 114 -20.25 -4.59 -10.76
CA ALA A 114 -21.29 -4.15 -11.68
C ALA A 114 -22.09 -2.97 -11.11
N ARG A 115 -22.48 -3.04 -9.82
CA ARG A 115 -23.17 -1.93 -9.14
C ARG A 115 -22.29 -0.68 -9.05
N GLU A 116 -21.02 -0.81 -8.68
CA GLU A 116 -20.09 0.32 -8.62
C GLU A 116 -19.86 0.99 -9.99
N GLU A 117 -19.92 0.23 -11.09
CA GLU A 117 -19.84 0.76 -12.45
C GLU A 117 -21.14 1.46 -12.88
N GLU A 118 -22.30 0.95 -12.46
CA GLU A 118 -23.59 1.61 -12.67
C GLU A 118 -23.66 2.94 -11.91
N ASP A 119 -23.30 2.94 -10.63
CA ASP A 119 -23.28 4.15 -9.79
C ASP A 119 -22.37 5.24 -10.37
N LYS A 120 -21.16 4.87 -10.83
CA LYS A 120 -20.23 5.81 -11.49
C LYS A 120 -20.78 6.41 -12.79
N LYS A 121 -21.56 5.63 -13.56
CA LYS A 121 -22.18 6.11 -14.81
C LYS A 121 -23.32 7.09 -14.53
N ASP A 122 -23.97 6.98 -13.38
CA ASP A 122 -25.04 7.89 -12.98
C ASP A 122 -24.52 9.15 -12.30
N GLU A 123 -23.44 9.07 -11.51
CA GLU A 123 -22.72 10.25 -11.00
C GLU A 123 -22.17 11.12 -12.14
N GLY A 124 -21.58 10.52 -13.19
CA GLY A 124 -21.06 11.26 -14.35
C GLY A 124 -22.12 11.99 -15.19
N LYS A 125 -23.41 11.71 -15.00
CA LYS A 125 -24.53 12.42 -15.67
C LYS A 125 -25.06 13.61 -14.88
N GLN A 126 -24.73 13.73 -13.59
CA GLN A 126 -25.20 14.85 -12.75
C GLN A 126 -24.31 16.10 -12.86
N ASP A 127 -23.04 15.95 -13.27
CA ASP A 127 -22.10 17.08 -13.41
C ASP A 127 -22.28 17.89 -14.71
N ASP A 128 -23.16 17.47 -15.62
CA ASP A 128 -23.39 18.09 -16.94
C ASP A 128 -24.63 19.02 -17.01
N LYS A 129 -24.95 19.70 -15.89
CA LYS A 129 -25.94 20.80 -15.91
C LYS A 129 -25.21 22.16 -15.95
N PRO A 130 -25.27 22.92 -17.06
CA PRO A 130 -24.64 24.23 -17.15
C PRO A 130 -25.40 25.22 -16.26
N ALA A 131 -24.75 25.70 -15.20
CA ALA A 131 -25.24 26.84 -14.44
C ALA A 131 -25.02 28.12 -15.27
N ASP A 132 -26.15 28.71 -15.65
CA ASP A 132 -26.30 29.83 -16.56
C ASP A 132 -25.68 31.16 -16.05
N LYS A 133 -25.29 31.99 -17.02
CA LYS A 133 -24.60 33.28 -16.88
C LYS A 133 -25.48 34.39 -16.28
N LYS A 134 -24.85 35.32 -15.54
CA LYS A 134 -25.07 36.80 -15.54
C LYS A 134 -23.96 37.46 -14.69
N ALA A 135 -22.92 38.11 -15.27
CA ALA A 135 -22.85 39.53 -15.72
C ALA A 135 -23.07 40.55 -14.58
N ALA A 136 -22.29 41.62 -14.34
CA ALA A 136 -21.11 42.27 -14.93
C ALA A 136 -20.62 43.38 -13.94
N ASP A 137 -19.32 43.76 -13.93
CA ASP A 137 -18.74 45.12 -14.14
C ASP A 137 -17.83 45.49 -12.93
N LYS A 138 -16.64 46.11 -12.97
CA LYS A 138 -15.77 46.80 -13.96
C LYS A 138 -14.31 46.93 -13.43
N LYS A 139 -13.35 46.64 -14.32
CA LYS A 139 -11.95 47.15 -14.59
C LYS A 139 -11.36 48.40 -13.85
N PRO A 140 -10.07 48.80 -14.07
CA PRO A 140 -8.83 48.11 -14.54
C PRO A 140 -7.48 48.56 -13.90
N SER A 141 -6.36 47.94 -14.36
CA SER A 141 -4.96 48.44 -14.52
C SER A 141 -3.93 47.53 -13.81
N ASP A 142 -2.75 47.17 -14.32
CA ASP A 142 -2.11 47.27 -15.62
C ASP A 142 -0.88 46.31 -15.64
N LYS A 143 -0.51 45.82 -16.84
CA LYS A 143 0.79 45.24 -17.28
C LYS A 143 1.18 43.76 -17.00
N LYS A 144 1.01 42.98 -18.09
CA LYS A 144 1.78 41.80 -18.60
C LYS A 144 3.26 42.21 -18.96
N PRO A 145 4.21 41.32 -19.37
CA PRO A 145 4.09 39.87 -19.63
C PRO A 145 5.26 38.92 -19.26
N GLU A 146 4.88 37.64 -19.18
CA GLU A 146 5.55 36.43 -19.71
C GLU A 146 6.75 35.75 -18.99
N GLY A 147 6.44 34.56 -18.48
CA GLY A 147 7.32 33.40 -18.38
C GLY A 147 6.45 32.15 -18.19
N LYS A 148 6.18 31.41 -19.28
CA LYS A 148 5.42 30.15 -19.30
C LYS A 148 6.34 28.99 -18.91
N ASP A 149 5.93 28.18 -17.93
CA ASP A 149 6.15 26.73 -17.93
C ASP A 149 4.98 26.12 -17.11
N ALA A 150 3.92 25.73 -17.81
CA ALA A 150 3.64 24.35 -18.21
C ALA A 150 3.10 23.49 -17.06
N GLY A 151 1.77 23.57 -16.89
CA GLY A 151 0.90 22.42 -16.67
C GLY A 151 1.24 21.46 -15.52
N LYS A 152 1.00 21.89 -14.27
CA LYS A 152 0.45 20.93 -13.29
C LYS A 152 -1.00 20.68 -13.71
N LYS A 153 -1.24 19.53 -14.34
CA LYS A 153 -2.56 18.91 -14.32
C LYS A 153 -2.95 18.81 -12.85
N ASP A 154 -4.05 19.43 -12.46
CA ASP A 154 -4.67 19.20 -11.17
C ASP A 154 -5.00 17.70 -11.09
N GLU A 155 -4.12 16.94 -10.43
CA GLU A 155 -4.46 15.60 -9.97
C GLU A 155 -5.66 15.74 -9.03
N PRO A 156 -6.71 14.92 -9.18
CA PRO A 156 -7.83 14.95 -8.26
C PRO A 156 -7.28 14.73 -6.85
N ALA A 157 -7.59 15.65 -5.94
CA ALA A 157 -7.09 15.63 -4.57
C ALA A 157 -7.29 14.22 -3.98
N ALA A 158 -6.19 13.59 -3.56
CA ALA A 158 -6.22 12.24 -3.03
C ALA A 158 -7.20 12.14 -1.84
N LYS A 159 -8.01 11.08 -1.85
CA LYS A 159 -9.02 10.86 -0.80
C LYS A 159 -8.31 10.74 0.56
N PRO A 160 -8.82 11.38 1.63
CA PRO A 160 -8.22 11.27 2.95
C PRO A 160 -8.05 9.81 3.39
N LEU A 161 -6.93 9.50 4.02
CA LEU A 161 -6.68 8.18 4.59
C LEU A 161 -7.69 7.93 5.71
N VAL A 162 -8.47 6.85 5.59
CA VAL A 162 -9.43 6.43 6.62
C VAL A 162 -8.90 5.20 7.33
N VAL A 163 -8.74 5.31 8.65
CA VAL A 163 -8.31 4.22 9.52
C VAL A 163 -9.34 4.01 10.62
N GLU A 164 -10.11 2.94 10.53
CA GLU A 164 -10.99 2.48 11.60
C GLU A 164 -10.13 1.78 12.66
N ALA A 165 -10.08 2.36 13.87
CA ALA A 165 -9.12 1.90 14.86
C ALA A 165 -9.54 0.59 15.54
N GLU A 166 -10.84 0.42 15.76
CA GLU A 166 -11.43 -0.73 16.45
C GLU A 166 -11.37 -1.98 15.58
N GLY A 167 -10.94 -3.12 16.16
CA GLY A 167 -10.82 -4.42 15.49
C GLY A 167 -9.82 -4.45 14.31
N LEU A 168 -8.83 -3.55 14.30
CA LEU A 168 -7.87 -3.45 13.20
C LEU A 168 -6.98 -4.70 13.09
N ASP A 169 -6.65 -5.30 14.23
CA ASP A 169 -5.94 -6.57 14.37
C ASP A 169 -6.73 -7.78 13.83
N GLU A 170 -8.06 -7.70 13.81
CA GLU A 170 -8.94 -8.73 13.24
C GLU A 170 -9.04 -8.64 11.70
N ARG A 171 -8.61 -7.52 11.12
CA ARG A 171 -8.65 -7.25 9.67
C ARG A 171 -7.30 -7.50 9.02
N VAL A 172 -6.66 -8.60 9.38
CA VAL A 172 -5.34 -9.01 8.88
C VAL A 172 -5.43 -10.34 8.13
N ALA A 173 -4.80 -10.43 6.97
CA ALA A 173 -4.71 -11.66 6.18
C ALA A 173 -3.28 -11.89 5.67
N ARG A 174 -2.84 -13.15 5.63
CA ARG A 174 -1.69 -13.56 4.81
C ARG A 174 -2.12 -13.53 3.34
N LEU A 175 -1.32 -12.88 2.51
CA LEU A 175 -1.58 -12.68 1.08
C LEU A 175 -0.63 -13.50 0.19
N SER A 176 0.59 -13.79 0.65
CA SER A 176 1.50 -14.72 -0.05
C SER A 176 1.04 -16.17 0.11
N THR A 177 1.27 -16.99 -0.90
CA THR A 177 0.98 -18.44 -0.88
C THR A 177 2.18 -19.30 -0.51
N VAL A 178 3.40 -18.78 -0.68
CA VAL A 178 4.63 -19.44 -0.24
C VAL A 178 5.46 -18.47 0.60
N SER A 179 6.09 -18.99 1.65
CA SER A 179 7.06 -18.27 2.47
C SER A 179 8.42 -18.34 1.78
N GLY A 180 9.25 -17.30 1.93
CA GLY A 180 10.61 -17.30 1.39
C GLY A 180 11.36 -16.00 1.61
N ASP A 181 12.47 -15.83 0.90
CA ASP A 181 13.29 -14.62 0.94
C ASP A 181 12.69 -13.52 0.04
N ILE A 182 11.53 -13.00 0.45
CA ILE A 182 10.76 -12.00 -0.30
C ILE A 182 11.48 -10.65 -0.25
N ARG A 183 11.78 -10.11 -1.43
CA ARG A 183 12.57 -8.88 -1.60
C ARG A 183 11.74 -7.65 -1.86
N ASP A 184 10.62 -7.80 -2.56
CA ASP A 184 9.65 -6.72 -2.77
C ASP A 184 8.30 -7.28 -3.17
N TYR A 185 7.25 -6.47 -3.05
CA TYR A 185 5.88 -6.83 -3.35
C TYR A 185 5.00 -5.62 -3.65
N VAL A 186 3.99 -5.84 -4.49
CA VAL A 186 3.03 -4.81 -4.88
C VAL A 186 1.64 -5.40 -5.05
N LEU A 187 0.64 -4.64 -4.61
CA LEU A 187 -0.78 -4.97 -4.78
C LEU A 187 -1.37 -4.15 -5.92
N THR A 188 -2.14 -4.79 -6.80
CA THR A 188 -2.82 -4.07 -7.89
C THR A 188 -3.76 -2.99 -7.35
N PRO A 189 -3.99 -1.88 -8.08
CA PRO A 189 -4.84 -0.78 -7.60
C PRO A 189 -6.26 -1.19 -7.22
N ASP A 190 -6.79 -2.27 -7.83
CA ASP A 190 -8.10 -2.82 -7.50
C ASP A 190 -8.11 -3.70 -6.24
N GLY A 191 -6.94 -4.19 -5.80
CA GLY A 191 -6.75 -5.08 -4.66
C GLY A 191 -6.96 -6.57 -4.95
N GLU A 192 -6.99 -6.99 -6.21
CA GLU A 192 -7.29 -8.39 -6.57
C GLU A 192 -6.06 -9.28 -6.73
N GLN A 193 -4.89 -8.68 -7.02
CA GLN A 193 -3.68 -9.44 -7.31
C GLN A 193 -2.48 -8.88 -6.54
N LEU A 194 -1.77 -9.77 -5.88
CA LEU A 194 -0.47 -9.50 -5.28
C LEU A 194 0.62 -10.03 -6.23
N PHE A 195 1.63 -9.21 -6.50
CA PHE A 195 2.88 -9.69 -7.05
C PHE A 195 3.97 -9.56 -5.99
N TYR A 196 4.86 -10.54 -5.92
CA TYR A 196 6.04 -10.46 -5.06
C TYR A 196 7.22 -11.18 -5.69
N VAL A 197 8.41 -10.74 -5.33
CA VAL A 197 9.67 -11.34 -5.79
C VAL A 197 10.34 -12.05 -4.64
N THR A 198 10.69 -13.32 -4.83
CA THR A 198 11.49 -14.10 -3.88
C THR A 198 12.88 -14.33 -4.43
N LYS A 199 13.91 -14.25 -3.59
CA LYS A 199 15.28 -14.62 -3.93
C LYS A 199 15.42 -16.14 -3.89
N VAL A 200 16.03 -16.70 -4.92
CA VAL A 200 16.39 -18.12 -5.04
C VAL A 200 17.89 -18.25 -5.29
N GLU A 201 18.41 -19.48 -5.31
CA GLU A 201 19.86 -19.75 -5.45
C GLU A 201 20.49 -19.02 -6.64
N ASP A 202 19.85 -19.09 -7.82
CA ASP A 202 20.38 -18.54 -9.08
C ASP A 202 19.66 -17.27 -9.56
N GLY A 203 19.06 -16.50 -8.66
CA GLY A 203 18.43 -15.22 -9.00
C GLY A 203 17.14 -14.96 -8.25
N PHE A 204 16.09 -14.65 -8.99
CA PHE A 204 14.80 -14.27 -8.42
C PHE A 204 13.64 -14.94 -9.14
N GLU A 205 12.57 -15.21 -8.41
CA GLU A 205 11.31 -15.65 -8.99
C GLU A 205 10.25 -14.58 -8.75
N LEU A 206 9.54 -14.22 -9.81
CA LEU A 206 8.35 -13.39 -9.72
C LEU A 206 7.13 -14.29 -9.54
N TRP A 207 6.37 -14.02 -8.49
CA TRP A 207 5.15 -14.72 -8.14
C TRP A 207 3.94 -13.79 -8.29
N GLN A 208 2.82 -14.38 -8.70
CA GLN A 208 1.52 -13.74 -8.76
C GLN A 208 0.56 -14.53 -7.87
N VAL A 209 -0.23 -13.82 -7.06
CA VAL A 209 -1.34 -14.40 -6.28
C VAL A 209 -2.62 -13.70 -6.65
N ARG A 210 -3.63 -14.49 -7.06
CA ARG A 210 -5.00 -14.02 -7.21
C ARG A 210 -5.67 -14.13 -5.85
N LEU A 211 -5.80 -13.01 -5.15
CA LEU A 211 -6.13 -12.98 -3.73
C LEU A 211 -7.50 -13.62 -3.42
N ARG A 212 -8.50 -13.34 -4.25
CA ARG A 212 -9.85 -13.90 -4.11
C ARG A 212 -9.90 -15.43 -4.31
N GLU A 213 -8.97 -15.95 -5.11
CA GLU A 213 -8.88 -17.38 -5.41
C GLU A 213 -7.96 -18.12 -4.45
N LYS A 214 -7.12 -17.36 -3.71
CA LYS A 214 -5.99 -17.87 -2.94
C LYS A 214 -5.07 -18.76 -3.77
N ASP A 215 -4.99 -18.47 -5.07
CA ASP A 215 -4.19 -19.20 -6.05
C ASP A 215 -2.94 -18.40 -6.38
N GLY A 216 -1.78 -18.98 -6.13
CA GLY A 216 -0.49 -18.35 -6.33
C GLY A 216 0.44 -19.22 -7.14
N HIS A 217 1.06 -18.63 -8.15
CA HIS A 217 1.98 -19.33 -9.04
C HIS A 217 3.14 -18.43 -9.47
N ARG A 218 4.26 -19.06 -9.78
CA ARG A 218 5.42 -18.40 -10.39
C ARG A 218 5.07 -17.97 -11.82
N VAL A 219 5.29 -16.71 -12.14
CA VAL A 219 5.03 -16.15 -13.48
C VAL A 219 6.30 -15.91 -14.28
N ALA A 220 7.44 -15.70 -13.62
CA ALA A 220 8.73 -15.54 -14.30
C ALA A 220 9.91 -15.93 -13.38
N GLN A 221 11.04 -16.23 -14.01
CA GLN A 221 12.34 -16.34 -13.36
C GLN A 221 13.24 -15.23 -13.93
N LEU A 222 13.90 -14.50 -13.05
CA LEU A 222 14.78 -13.39 -13.37
C LEU A 222 16.21 -13.77 -12.98
N PRO A 223 17.20 -13.46 -13.83
CA PRO A 223 18.59 -13.77 -13.52
C PRO A 223 19.06 -12.99 -12.29
N GLY A 224 19.92 -13.62 -11.49
CA GLY A 224 20.68 -12.93 -10.46
C GLY A 224 21.77 -12.03 -11.06
N GLY A 225 22.32 -11.14 -10.23
CA GLY A 225 23.45 -10.28 -10.57
C GLY A 225 24.28 -9.93 -9.34
N LYS A 226 25.37 -9.16 -9.52
CA LYS A 226 26.21 -8.68 -8.39
C LYS A 226 25.49 -7.72 -7.46
N ILE A 227 24.40 -7.08 -7.93
CA ILE A 227 23.57 -6.15 -7.17
C ILE A 227 22.26 -6.89 -6.86
N GLU A 228 21.98 -7.06 -5.57
CA GLU A 228 20.84 -7.85 -5.07
C GLU A 228 19.64 -6.99 -4.65
N ARG A 229 19.48 -5.79 -5.21
CA ARG A 229 18.29 -4.96 -4.97
C ARG A 229 17.27 -5.18 -6.08
N VAL A 230 16.04 -5.50 -5.67
CA VAL A 230 14.87 -5.59 -6.53
C VAL A 230 13.87 -4.56 -6.05
N ALA A 231 13.25 -3.85 -6.99
CA ALA A 231 12.13 -2.97 -6.71
C ALA A 231 11.02 -3.26 -7.73
N MET A 232 9.77 -3.28 -7.26
CA MET A 232 8.57 -3.48 -8.03
C MET A 232 7.75 -2.19 -8.05
N ALA A 233 7.25 -1.85 -9.22
CA ALA A 233 6.27 -0.79 -9.40
C ALA A 233 5.24 -1.25 -10.43
N LEU A 234 3.99 -0.86 -10.22
CA LEU A 234 2.94 -0.99 -11.23
C LEU A 234 2.86 0.33 -12.01
N ASP A 235 2.63 0.22 -13.32
CA ASP A 235 2.45 1.35 -14.23
C ASP A 235 0.98 1.83 -14.32
#